data_AF-A0A966Y9D8-F1
#
_entry.id   AF-A0A966Y9D8-F1
#
_cell.length_a   1.000
_cell.length_b   1.000
_cell.length_c   1.000
_cell.angle_alpha   90.00
_cell.angle_beta   90.00
_cell.angle_gamma   90.00
#
_symmetry.space_group_name_H-M   'P 1'
#
loop_
_entity.id
_entity.type
_entity.pdbx_description
1 polymer ?
#
loop_
_entity_poly.entity_id
_entity_poly.type
_entity_poly.pdbx_seq_one_letter_code
_entity_poly.pdbx_strand_id
1 'polypeptide(L)'
;MPKIISAYVNIVDTICEKVGRFVMYGVFFMMFILILSFVTRNIINYPLMWIIEMAQFTMTAYYLLGGGYSMITDDHVRMDLFYGKLSKKGKAKMDIFTSFFLIFYLVLLLFGSYTSLVYTIKTNQKLFTAWAP
;
A
#
# COMPACT_ATOMS: atom_id res chain seq x y z
N MET A 1 13.60 -24.41 -16.58
CA MET A 1 12.28 -23.75 -16.69
C MET A 1 11.94 -23.54 -18.16
N PRO A 2 10.67 -23.63 -18.57
CA PRO A 2 10.25 -23.29 -19.93
C PRO A 2 10.66 -21.84 -20.27
N LYS A 3 11.15 -21.59 -21.49
CA LYS A 3 11.61 -20.25 -21.91
C LYS A 3 10.54 -19.17 -21.77
N ILE A 4 9.27 -19.55 -21.94
CA ILE A 4 8.10 -18.65 -21.80
C ILE A 4 7.95 -18.14 -20.37
N ILE A 5 8.12 -19.03 -19.37
CA ILE A 5 7.99 -18.65 -17.96
C ILE A 5 9.12 -17.71 -17.56
N SER A 6 10.34 -17.98 -18.01
CA SER A 6 11.48 -17.11 -17.75
C SER A 6 11.32 -15.73 -18.40
N ALA A 7 10.81 -15.67 -19.64
CA ALA A 7 10.54 -14.40 -20.30
C ALA A 7 9.47 -13.57 -19.57
N TYR A 8 8.39 -14.22 -19.11
CA TYR A 8 7.35 -13.57 -18.32
C TYR A 8 7.91 -12.96 -17.02
N VAL A 9 8.65 -13.75 -16.24
CA VAL A 9 9.24 -13.28 -14.98
C VAL A 9 10.16 -12.09 -15.22
N ASN A 10 11.05 -12.16 -16.21
CA ASN A 10 11.97 -11.07 -16.52
C ASN A 10 11.23 -9.77 -16.92
N ILE A 11 10.10 -9.87 -17.62
CA ILE A 11 9.29 -8.69 -17.99
C ILE A 11 8.68 -8.07 -16.74
N VAL A 12 8.08 -8.88 -15.86
CA VAL A 12 7.46 -8.41 -14.62
C VAL A 12 8.51 -7.76 -13.72
N ASP A 13 9.66 -8.41 -13.52
CA ASP A 13 10.74 -7.88 -12.70
C ASP A 13 11.24 -6.54 -13.24
N THR A 14 11.45 -6.43 -14.57
CA THR A 14 11.88 -5.18 -15.21
C THR A 14 10.86 -4.05 -15.02
N ILE A 15 9.55 -4.36 -15.07
CA ILE A 15 8.49 -3.38 -14.83
C ILE A 15 8.53 -2.93 -13.37
N CYS A 16 8.56 -3.87 -12.43
CA CYS A 16 8.62 -3.59 -11.00
C CYS A 16 9.85 -2.76 -10.61
N GLU A 17 11.02 -3.03 -11.21
CA GLU A 17 12.23 -2.24 -11.00
C GLU A 17 12.09 -0.80 -11.50
N LYS A 18 11.61 -0.61 -12.73
CA LYS A 18 11.46 0.73 -13.31
C LYS A 18 10.42 1.55 -12.55
N VAL A 19 9.28 0.93 -12.23
CA VAL A 19 8.20 1.57 -11.46
C VAL A 19 8.69 1.89 -10.06
N GLY A 20 9.34 0.95 -9.36
CA GLY A 20 9.87 1.16 -8.02
C GLY A 20 10.87 2.31 -7.94
N ARG A 21 11.83 2.38 -8.88
CA ARG A 21 12.81 3.47 -8.95
C ARG A 21 12.16 4.83 -9.20
N PHE A 22 11.10 4.88 -10.01
CA PHE A 22 10.34 6.11 -10.22
C PHE A 22 9.54 6.51 -8.96
N VAL A 23 8.85 5.55 -8.36
CA VAL A 23 7.98 5.75 -7.19
C VAL A 23 8.77 6.16 -5.96
N MET A 24 10.04 5.78 -5.84
CA MET A 24 10.95 6.22 -4.78
C MET A 24 10.93 7.75 -4.60
N TYR A 25 10.83 8.51 -5.70
CA TYR A 25 10.75 9.98 -5.63
C TYR A 25 9.40 10.51 -5.13
N GLY A 26 8.36 9.68 -5.12
CA GLY A 26 7.02 10.02 -4.61
C GLY A 26 7.02 10.38 -3.12
N VAL A 27 8.01 9.91 -2.35
CA VAL A 27 8.16 10.30 -0.93
C VAL A 27 8.45 11.79 -0.78
N PHE A 28 9.23 12.39 -1.69
CA PHE A 28 9.52 13.83 -1.68
C PHE A 28 8.27 14.63 -2.02
N PHE A 29 7.46 14.14 -2.95
CA PHE A 29 6.17 14.75 -3.28
C PHE A 29 5.20 14.71 -2.08
N MET A 30 5.12 13.57 -1.38
CA MET A 30 4.34 13.45 -0.15
C MET A 30 4.85 14.41 0.95
N MET A 31 6.18 14.48 1.14
CA MET A 31 6.80 15.40 2.10
C MET A 31 6.45 16.86 1.79
N PHE A 32 6.48 17.25 0.51
CA PHE A 32 6.05 18.58 0.08
C PHE A 32 4.60 18.88 0.44
N ILE A 33 3.67 17.94 0.18
CA ILE A 33 2.24 18.11 0.55
C ILE A 33 2.08 18.28 2.07
N LEU A 34 2.82 17.51 2.88
CA LEU A 34 2.75 17.60 4.33
C LEU A 34 3.34 18.91 4.87
N ILE A 35 4.44 19.40 4.29
CA ILE A 35 5.01 20.71 4.64
C ILE A 35 4.02 21.82 4.26
N LEU A 36 3.41 21.74 3.08
CA LEU A 36 2.38 22.69 2.66
C LEU A 36 1.19 22.69 3.63
N SER A 37 0.77 21.50 4.11
CA SER A 37 -0.24 21.35 5.16
C SER A 37 0.15 22.12 6.42
N PHE A 38 1.38 21.92 6.88
CA PHE A 38 1.88 22.54 8.10
C PHE A 38 1.93 24.06 7.97
N VAL A 39 2.46 24.59 6.87
CA VAL A 39 2.58 26.04 6.62
C VAL A 39 1.19 26.67 6.53
N THR A 40 0.30 26.13 5.73
CA THR A 40 -1.03 26.71 5.50
C THR A 40 -1.90 26.65 6.75
N ARG A 41 -1.88 25.52 7.48
CA ARG A 41 -2.66 25.34 8.71
C ARG A 41 -2.09 26.10 9.91
N ASN A 42 -0.78 26.08 10.14
CA ASN A 42 -0.19 26.59 11.39
C ASN A 42 0.40 28.00 11.26
N ILE A 43 0.89 28.40 10.09
CA ILE A 43 1.51 29.72 9.90
C ILE A 43 0.49 30.71 9.33
N ILE A 44 -0.22 30.29 8.28
CA ILE A 44 -1.17 31.15 7.53
C ILE A 44 -2.59 31.07 8.13
N ASN A 45 -2.84 30.08 9.01
CA ASN A 45 -4.15 29.81 9.62
C ASN A 45 -5.30 29.62 8.59
N TYR A 46 -4.95 29.13 7.40
CA TYR A 46 -5.87 28.82 6.31
C TYR A 46 -5.72 27.35 5.90
N PRO A 47 -6.52 26.44 6.48
CA PRO A 47 -6.39 25.02 6.20
C PRO A 47 -6.94 24.66 4.80
N LEU A 48 -6.11 24.06 3.96
CA LEU A 48 -6.53 23.51 2.68
C LEU A 48 -7.15 22.12 2.88
N MET A 49 -8.46 21.98 2.62
CA MET A 49 -9.20 20.73 2.89
C MET A 49 -8.71 19.52 2.10
N TRP A 50 -8.24 19.72 0.86
CA TRP A 50 -7.83 18.64 -0.04
C TRP A 50 -6.46 18.02 0.30
N ILE A 51 -5.63 18.68 1.12
CA ILE A 51 -4.25 18.27 1.35
C ILE A 51 -4.14 16.90 2.00
N ILE A 52 -5.03 16.60 2.96
CA ILE A 52 -5.02 15.33 3.69
C ILE A 52 -5.33 14.17 2.74
N GLU A 53 -6.32 14.34 1.88
CA GLU A 53 -6.74 13.33 0.90
C GLU A 53 -5.65 13.12 -0.16
N MET A 54 -5.03 14.19 -0.65
CA MET A 54 -3.90 14.09 -1.58
C MET A 54 -2.68 13.40 -0.96
N ALA A 55 -2.40 13.64 0.32
CA ALA A 55 -1.36 12.89 1.04
C ALA A 55 -1.71 11.40 1.12
N GLN A 56 -2.97 11.05 1.43
CA GLN A 56 -3.43 9.65 1.49
C GLN A 56 -3.36 8.95 0.13
N PHE A 57 -3.75 9.62 -0.96
CA PHE A 57 -3.65 9.06 -2.31
C PHE A 57 -2.20 8.86 -2.73
N THR A 58 -1.34 9.83 -2.46
CA THR A 58 0.10 9.74 -2.73
C THR A 58 0.73 8.59 -1.95
N MET A 59 0.40 8.47 -0.66
CA MET A 59 0.85 7.40 0.21
C MET A 59 0.39 6.03 -0.33
N THR A 60 -0.89 5.90 -0.70
CA THR A 60 -1.45 4.66 -1.24
C THR A 60 -0.77 4.25 -2.53
N ALA A 61 -0.58 5.20 -3.46
CA ALA A 61 0.14 4.97 -4.71
C ALA A 61 1.59 4.55 -4.45
N TYR A 62 2.27 5.21 -3.50
CA TYR A 62 3.64 4.90 -3.12
C TYR A 62 3.79 3.46 -2.60
N TYR A 63 2.93 3.04 -1.66
CA TYR A 63 2.99 1.68 -1.10
C TYR A 63 2.62 0.60 -2.12
N LEU A 64 1.55 0.80 -2.90
CA LEU A 64 1.10 -0.21 -3.86
C LEU A 64 2.09 -0.39 -5.01
N LEU A 65 2.61 0.70 -5.57
CA LEU A 65 3.53 0.64 -6.70
C LEU A 65 4.96 0.28 -6.27
N GLY A 66 5.38 0.68 -5.07
CA GLY A 66 6.69 0.33 -4.50
C GLY A 66 6.78 -1.09 -3.94
N GLY A 67 5.64 -1.72 -3.65
CA GLY A 67 5.59 -3.06 -3.02
C GLY A 67 6.29 -4.13 -3.84
N GLY A 68 6.08 -4.18 -5.16
CA GLY A 68 6.73 -5.15 -6.04
C GLY A 68 8.24 -5.00 -6.07
N TYR A 69 8.75 -3.78 -6.07
CA TYR A 69 10.19 -3.50 -6.01
C TYR A 69 10.80 -3.96 -4.68
N SER A 70 10.13 -3.67 -3.57
CA SER A 70 10.54 -4.12 -2.23
C SER A 70 10.55 -5.65 -2.07
N MET A 71 9.69 -6.37 -2.80
CA MET A 71 9.70 -7.83 -2.82
C MET A 71 10.89 -8.39 -3.61
N ILE A 72 11.27 -7.76 -4.73
CA ILE A 72 12.43 -8.19 -5.54
C ILE A 72 13.74 -7.97 -4.77
N THR A 73 13.87 -6.85 -4.07
CA THR A 73 15.08 -6.54 -3.28
C THR A 73 15.11 -7.23 -1.92
N ASP A 74 14.06 -7.97 -1.56
CA ASP A 74 13.91 -8.64 -0.27
C ASP A 74 13.95 -7.68 0.94
N ASP A 75 13.77 -6.37 0.68
CA ASP A 75 13.76 -5.28 1.67
C ASP A 75 12.40 -5.11 2.35
N HIS A 76 11.40 -5.92 1.98
CA HIS A 76 10.11 -5.88 2.63
C HIS A 76 10.29 -6.23 4.11
N VAL A 77 9.92 -5.31 5.02
CA VAL A 77 10.18 -5.43 6.45
C VAL A 77 9.58 -6.74 6.98
N ARG A 78 10.45 -7.71 7.24
CA ARG A 78 10.11 -8.97 7.90
C ARG A 78 10.67 -8.94 9.32
N MET A 79 10.01 -9.67 10.22
CA MET A 79 10.48 -9.79 11.59
C MET A 79 11.66 -10.78 11.64
N ASP A 80 12.83 -10.34 11.18
CA ASP A 80 13.98 -11.22 10.94
C ASP A 80 14.62 -11.77 12.23
N LEU A 81 14.41 -11.12 13.38
CA LEU A 81 15.00 -11.55 14.67
C LEU A 81 14.52 -12.94 15.12
N PHE A 82 13.23 -13.23 14.93
CA PHE A 82 12.64 -14.53 15.28
C PHE A 82 12.54 -15.44 14.05
N TYR A 83 12.14 -14.89 12.91
CA TYR A 83 11.94 -15.67 11.69
C TYR A 83 13.26 -16.24 11.14
N GLY A 84 14.34 -15.46 11.18
CA GLY A 84 15.67 -15.86 10.69
C GLY A 84 16.26 -17.06 11.43
N LYS A 85 15.92 -17.25 12.71
CA LYS A 85 16.42 -18.34 13.58
C LYS A 85 15.67 -19.66 13.42
N LEU A 86 14.54 -19.68 12.70
CA LEU A 86 13.72 -20.89 12.53
C LEU A 86 14.30 -21.84 11.47
N SER A 87 14.18 -23.14 11.71
CA SER A 87 14.47 -24.17 10.69
C SER A 87 13.49 -24.07 9.51
N LYS A 88 13.81 -24.68 8.36
CA LYS A 88 12.94 -24.67 7.16
C LYS A 88 11.49 -25.06 7.45
N LYS A 89 11.28 -26.06 8.33
CA LYS A 89 9.95 -26.50 8.76
C LYS A 89 9.27 -25.49 9.70
N GLY A 90 10.05 -24.78 10.52
CA GLY A 90 9.54 -23.71 11.40
C GLY A 90 9.08 -22.49 10.62
N LYS A 91 9.85 -22.07 9.61
CA LYS A 91 9.48 -20.99 8.69
C LYS A 91 8.17 -21.31 7.96
N ALA A 92 8.08 -22.50 7.36
CA ALA A 92 6.86 -22.94 6.66
C ALA A 92 5.61 -22.98 7.56
N LYS A 93 5.75 -23.43 8.82
CA LYS A 93 4.64 -23.40 9.79
C LYS A 93 4.21 -21.96 10.13
N MET A 94 5.18 -21.07 10.34
CA MET A 94 4.92 -19.66 10.60
C MET A 94 4.21 -19.00 9.40
N ASP A 95 4.68 -19.26 8.18
CA ASP A 95 4.10 -18.71 6.96
C ASP A 95 2.65 -19.15 6.76
N ILE A 96 2.34 -20.42 7.02
CA ILE A 96 0.96 -20.93 6.96
C ILE A 96 0.09 -20.24 8.00
N PHE A 97 0.60 -20.10 9.22
CA PHE A 97 -0.12 -19.44 10.31
C PHE A 97 -0.39 -17.96 9.99
N THR A 98 0.62 -17.19 9.59
CA THR A 98 0.45 -15.77 9.24
C THR A 98 -0.41 -15.58 8.00
N SER A 99 -0.29 -16.46 7.01
CA SER A 99 -1.15 -16.43 5.80
C SER A 99 -2.61 -16.65 6.14
N PHE A 100 -2.93 -17.50 7.11
CA PHE A 100 -4.30 -17.67 7.57
C PHE A 100 -4.89 -16.37 8.13
N PHE A 101 -4.16 -15.65 8.98
CA PHE A 101 -4.61 -14.35 9.50
C PHE A 101 -4.74 -13.30 8.39
N LEU A 102 -3.82 -13.31 7.41
CA LEU A 102 -3.89 -12.43 6.26
C LEU A 102 -5.18 -12.69 5.46
N ILE A 103 -5.47 -13.95 5.12
CA ILE A 103 -6.69 -14.32 4.38
C ILE A 103 -7.93 -13.95 5.20
N PHE A 104 -7.95 -14.25 6.50
CA PHE A 104 -9.05 -13.89 7.39
C PHE A 104 -9.30 -12.38 7.40
N TYR A 105 -8.24 -11.57 7.53
CA TYR A 105 -8.33 -10.13 7.46
C TYR A 105 -8.88 -9.64 6.11
N LEU A 106 -8.41 -10.20 4.99
CA LEU A 106 -8.89 -9.85 3.66
C LEU A 106 -10.39 -10.18 3.47
N VAL A 107 -10.86 -11.30 4.00
CA VAL A 107 -12.28 -11.69 3.96
C VAL A 107 -13.14 -10.71 4.76
N LEU A 108 -12.72 -10.34 5.98
CA LEU A 108 -13.43 -9.35 6.79
C LEU A 108 -13.46 -7.97 6.12
N LEU A 109 -12.34 -7.55 5.54
CA LEU A 109 -12.24 -6.28 4.83
C LEU A 109 -13.18 -6.26 3.62
N LEU A 110 -13.21 -7.35 2.84
CA LEU A 110 -14.11 -7.48 1.70
C LEU A 110 -15.58 -7.45 2.13
N PHE A 111 -15.93 -8.20 3.19
CA PHE A 111 -17.29 -8.21 3.73
C PHE A 111 -17.71 -6.82 4.20
N GLY A 112 -16.88 -6.14 5.00
CA GLY A 112 -17.15 -4.77 5.46
C GLY A 112 -17.28 -3.79 4.31
N SER A 113 -16.43 -3.89 3.28
CA SER A 113 -16.50 -3.06 2.08
C SER A 113 -17.79 -3.29 1.30
N TYR A 114 -18.22 -4.54 1.13
CA TYR A 114 -19.47 -4.88 0.46
C TYR A 114 -20.68 -4.35 1.22
N THR A 115 -20.72 -4.53 2.54
CA THR A 115 -21.82 -3.99 3.36
C THR A 115 -21.89 -2.46 3.30
N SER A 116 -20.73 -1.79 3.29
CA SER A 116 -20.64 -0.34 3.20
C SER A 116 -21.11 0.16 1.83
N LEU A 117 -20.71 -0.53 0.74
CA LEU A 117 -21.18 -0.23 -0.62
C LEU A 117 -22.71 -0.28 -0.72
N VAL A 118 -23.31 -1.38 -0.25
CA VAL A 118 -24.77 -1.57 -0.28
C VAL A 118 -25.49 -0.51 0.56
N TYR A 119 -24.93 -0.16 1.71
CA TYR A 119 -25.48 0.87 2.59
C TYR A 119 -25.46 2.26 1.93
N THR A 120 -24.33 2.66 1.33
CA THR A 120 -24.18 3.93 0.62
C THR A 120 -25.16 4.04 -0.55
N ILE A 121 -25.32 2.97 -1.34
CA ILE A 121 -26.28 2.96 -2.47
C ILE A 121 -27.72 3.14 -1.98
N LYS A 122 -28.10 2.49 -0.86
CA LYS A 122 -29.45 2.61 -0.29
C LYS A 122 -29.74 3.98 0.30
N THR A 123 -28.74 4.61 0.93
CA THR A 123 -28.90 5.87 1.66
C THR A 123 -28.51 7.10 0.83
N ASN A 124 -27.98 6.89 -0.38
CA ASN A 124 -27.42 7.91 -1.26
C ASN A 124 -26.43 8.84 -0.53
N GLN A 125 -25.67 8.27 0.41
CA GLN A 125 -24.73 9.02 1.25
C GLN A 125 -23.48 9.44 0.46
N LYS A 126 -23.04 10.66 0.69
CA LYS A 126 -21.76 11.20 0.21
C LYS A 126 -20.85 11.47 1.40
N LEU A 127 -19.54 11.27 1.21
CA LEU A 127 -18.56 11.60 2.25
C LEU A 127 -18.42 13.11 2.40
N PHE A 128 -18.05 13.57 3.61
CA PHE A 128 -17.70 14.97 3.90
C PHE A 128 -16.25 15.24 3.50
N THR A 129 -15.97 15.06 2.22
CA THR A 129 -14.64 14.95 1.62
C THR A 129 -14.57 15.92 0.44
N ALA A 130 -13.42 16.53 0.18
CA ALA A 130 -13.30 17.47 -0.94
C ALA A 130 -13.43 16.75 -2.31
N TRP A 131 -13.23 15.43 -2.30
CA TRP A 131 -13.34 14.52 -3.44
C TRP A 131 -14.59 13.65 -3.42
N ALA A 132 -15.60 13.99 -2.59
CA ALA A 132 -16.82 13.20 -2.47
C ALA A 132 -17.49 12.98 -3.85
N PRO A 133 -17.61 11.71 -4.33
CA PRO A 133 -18.32 11.41 -5.57
C PRO A 133 -19.84 11.63 -5.45
#